data_AF-F8Q495-F1
#
_entry.id   AF-F8Q495-F1
#
_cell.length_a   1.000
_cell.length_b   1.000
_cell.length_c   1.000
_cell.angle_alpha   90.00
_cell.angle_beta   90.00
_cell.angle_gamma   90.00
#
_symmetry.space_group_name_H-M   'P 1'
#
loop_
_entity.id
_entity.type
_entity.pdbx_description
1 polymer ?
#
loop_
_entity_poly.entity_id
_entity_poly.type
_entity_poly.pdbx_seq_one_letter_code
_entity_poly.pdbx_strand_id
1 'polypeptide(L)'
;MTMLKLVKDEVPSIDEFMSRYRMDNPAALHRIKVGVPATVEHSSEAGPETGKWIAETTQNFITFMDALKLRLRAKDQLHPILQELVTGYARFKGSKDWEGRSRMVGWLITLNGMKASEEITEEQSRQLLFDVDHAYAEFFRSLSGGKDPGA
;
A
#
# COMPACT_ATOMS: atom_id res chain seq x y z
N MET A 1 26.12 -25.13 -3.53
CA MET A 1 27.58 -25.05 -3.79
C MET A 1 27.84 -23.65 -4.35
N THR A 2 28.49 -22.73 -3.62
CA THR A 2 28.79 -21.39 -4.13
C THR A 2 30.01 -21.43 -5.03
N MET A 3 30.06 -20.62 -6.10
CA MET A 3 31.19 -20.59 -7.03
C MET A 3 32.54 -20.32 -6.34
N LEU A 4 32.56 -19.58 -5.23
CA LEU A 4 33.77 -19.35 -4.42
C LEU A 4 34.44 -20.65 -3.93
N LYS A 5 33.67 -21.73 -3.70
CA LYS A 5 34.23 -23.03 -3.30
C LYS A 5 34.88 -23.79 -4.47
N LEU A 6 34.54 -23.44 -5.71
CA LEU A 6 35.08 -24.07 -6.92
C LEU A 6 36.37 -23.40 -7.42
N VAL A 7 36.55 -22.10 -7.17
CA VAL A 7 37.72 -21.31 -7.62
C VAL A 7 38.62 -20.85 -6.46
N LYS A 8 38.52 -21.50 -5.29
CA LYS A 8 39.25 -21.12 -4.08
C LYS A 8 40.77 -21.08 -4.28
N ASP A 9 41.30 -21.92 -5.16
CA ASP A 9 42.74 -22.01 -5.44
C ASP A 9 43.26 -20.86 -6.32
N GLU A 10 42.37 -20.21 -7.10
CA GLU A 10 42.72 -19.07 -7.97
C GLU A 10 42.31 -17.73 -7.38
N VAL A 11 41.28 -17.71 -6.53
CA VAL A 11 40.70 -16.53 -5.91
C VAL A 11 40.48 -16.78 -4.41
N PRO A 12 41.46 -16.46 -3.57
CA PRO A 12 41.40 -16.73 -2.13
C PRO A 12 40.32 -15.91 -1.40
N SER A 13 40.05 -14.69 -1.88
CA SER A 13 39.02 -13.80 -1.33
C SER A 13 38.43 -12.86 -2.38
N ILE A 14 37.22 -12.36 -2.10
CA ILE A 14 36.52 -11.40 -2.97
C ILE A 14 37.29 -10.07 -3.02
N ASP A 15 37.88 -9.63 -1.90
CA ASP A 15 38.65 -8.38 -1.86
C ASP A 15 39.91 -8.46 -2.74
N GLU A 16 40.59 -9.61 -2.74
CA GLU A 16 41.75 -9.85 -3.60
C GLU A 16 41.36 -9.95 -5.09
N PHE A 17 40.20 -10.53 -5.40
CA PHE A 17 39.63 -10.53 -6.75
C PHE A 17 39.39 -9.12 -7.26
N MET A 18 38.71 -8.28 -6.47
CA MET A 18 38.41 -6.90 -6.83
C MET A 18 39.69 -6.09 -7.07
N SER A 19 40.70 -6.28 -6.21
CA SER A 19 42.01 -5.64 -6.36
C SER A 19 42.75 -6.10 -7.63
N ARG A 20 42.83 -7.42 -7.86
CA ARG A 20 43.52 -8.02 -9.01
C ARG A 20 42.95 -7.54 -10.35
N TYR A 21 41.63 -7.42 -10.44
CA TYR A 21 40.94 -6.98 -11.65
C TYR A 21 40.62 -5.48 -11.67
N ARG A 22 41.11 -4.70 -10.70
CA ARG A 22 40.89 -3.24 -10.57
C ARG A 22 39.40 -2.87 -10.66
N MET A 23 38.55 -3.64 -10.01
CA MET A 23 37.11 -3.40 -10.01
C MET A 23 36.76 -2.35 -8.96
N ASP A 24 36.47 -1.12 -9.40
CA ASP A 24 35.98 -0.05 -8.52
C ASP A 24 34.45 -0.06 -8.48
N ASN A 25 33.87 -1.07 -7.81
CA ASN A 25 32.42 -1.24 -7.71
C ASN A 25 32.01 -1.55 -6.26
N PRO A 26 32.10 -0.56 -5.34
CA PRO A 26 31.84 -0.76 -3.91
C PRO A 26 30.40 -1.25 -3.64
N ALA A 27 29.44 -0.83 -4.44
CA ALA A 27 28.05 -1.28 -4.34
C ALA A 27 27.88 -2.77 -4.71
N ALA A 28 28.58 -3.24 -5.75
CA ALA A 28 28.57 -4.66 -6.12
C ALA A 28 29.28 -5.51 -5.06
N LEU A 29 30.40 -5.03 -4.51
CA LEU A 29 31.13 -5.70 -3.43
C LEU A 29 30.27 -5.85 -2.18
N HIS A 30 29.58 -4.79 -1.77
CA HIS A 30 28.65 -4.82 -0.64
C HIS A 30 27.59 -5.90 -0.82
N ARG A 31 26.94 -5.96 -1.99
CA ARG A 31 25.91 -6.96 -2.30
C ARG A 31 26.44 -8.39 -2.28
N ILE A 32 27.63 -8.63 -2.82
CA ILE A 32 28.25 -9.96 -2.79
C ILE A 32 28.56 -10.38 -1.34
N LYS A 33 28.98 -9.45 -0.48
CA LYS A 33 29.25 -9.71 0.95
C LYS A 33 27.97 -9.95 1.75
N VAL A 34 26.91 -9.20 1.48
CA VAL A 34 25.63 -9.29 2.19
C VAL A 34 24.82 -10.52 1.75
N GLY A 35 25.04 -11.02 0.54
CA GLY A 35 24.61 -12.36 0.12
C GLY A 35 23.12 -12.54 -0.11
N VAL A 36 22.34 -11.45 -0.03
CA VAL A 36 20.92 -11.40 -0.39
C VAL A 36 20.73 -10.66 -1.72
N PRO A 37 19.77 -11.09 -2.57
CA PRO A 37 19.45 -10.36 -3.80
C PRO A 37 19.05 -8.92 -3.48
N ALA A 38 19.36 -7.96 -4.36
CA ALA A 38 18.91 -6.58 -4.15
C ALA A 38 17.40 -6.41 -4.17
N THR A 39 16.64 -7.36 -4.71
CA THR A 39 15.18 -7.37 -4.58
C THR A 39 14.70 -7.65 -3.16
N VAL A 40 15.60 -8.08 -2.26
CA VAL A 40 15.35 -8.28 -0.83
C VAL A 40 15.88 -7.08 -0.03
N GLU A 41 17.08 -6.56 -0.35
CA GLU A 41 17.63 -5.35 0.31
C GLU A 41 16.93 -4.05 -0.10
N HIS A 42 16.60 -3.94 -1.40
CA HIS A 42 15.82 -2.85 -2.01
C HIS A 42 14.48 -3.37 -2.52
N SER A 43 13.85 -4.27 -1.76
CA SER A 43 12.40 -4.34 -1.84
C SER A 43 11.95 -2.90 -1.61
N SER A 44 11.32 -2.23 -2.59
CA SER A 44 10.44 -1.08 -2.31
C SER A 44 9.75 -1.37 -0.98
N GLU A 45 9.72 -0.43 -0.03
CA GLU A 45 9.34 -0.53 1.41
C GLU A 45 8.00 -1.23 1.77
N ALA A 46 7.63 -2.24 1.00
CA ALA A 46 6.34 -2.78 0.69
C ALA A 46 6.57 -4.28 0.39
N GLY A 47 6.65 -5.08 1.45
CA GLY A 47 6.73 -6.54 1.30
C GLY A 47 5.47 -7.13 0.65
N PRO A 48 5.39 -8.46 0.47
CA PRO A 48 4.22 -9.15 -0.08
C PRO A 48 2.88 -8.75 0.58
N GLU A 49 2.93 -8.46 1.88
CA GLU A 49 1.80 -7.95 2.67
C GLU A 49 1.26 -6.61 2.15
N THR A 50 2.12 -5.72 1.64
CA THR A 50 1.69 -4.43 1.10
C THR A 50 0.92 -4.59 -0.20
N GLY A 51 1.35 -5.49 -1.09
CA GLY A 51 0.59 -5.82 -2.30
C GLY A 51 -0.80 -6.38 -1.97
N LYS A 52 -0.87 -7.28 -0.98
CA LYS A 52 -2.14 -7.79 -0.45
C LYS A 52 -3.03 -6.68 0.11
N TRP A 53 -2.50 -5.79 0.95
CA TRP A 53 -3.30 -4.70 1.53
C TRP A 53 -3.77 -3.69 0.50
N ILE A 54 -2.98 -3.43 -0.54
CA ILE A 54 -3.38 -2.58 -1.68
C ILE A 54 -4.58 -3.22 -2.40
N ALA A 55 -4.51 -4.52 -2.70
CA ALA A 55 -5.58 -5.24 -3.37
C ALA A 55 -6.86 -5.27 -2.51
N GLU A 56 -6.76 -5.63 -1.22
CA GLU A 56 -7.89 -5.64 -0.28
C GLU A 56 -8.55 -4.25 -0.18
N THR A 57 -7.75 -3.19 -0.02
CA THR A 57 -8.28 -1.83 0.12
C THR A 57 -8.95 -1.35 -1.17
N THR A 58 -8.36 -1.66 -2.33
CA THR A 58 -8.95 -1.34 -3.65
C THR A 58 -10.30 -2.04 -3.84
N GLN A 59 -10.38 -3.33 -3.47
CA GLN A 59 -11.63 -4.09 -3.50
C GLN A 59 -12.69 -3.44 -2.59
N ASN A 60 -12.31 -3.05 -1.38
CA ASN A 60 -13.24 -2.45 -0.41
C ASN A 60 -13.77 -1.09 -0.90
N PHE A 61 -12.93 -0.29 -1.57
CA PHE A 61 -13.39 0.93 -2.23
C PHE A 61 -14.46 0.63 -3.27
N ILE A 62 -14.17 -0.25 -4.22
CA ILE A 62 -15.08 -0.61 -5.31
C ILE A 62 -16.39 -1.15 -4.73
N THR A 63 -16.30 -2.04 -3.75
CA THR A 63 -17.46 -2.66 -3.09
C THR A 63 -18.36 -1.60 -2.44
N PHE A 64 -17.78 -0.63 -1.75
CA PHE A 64 -18.56 0.44 -1.11
C PHE A 64 -19.17 1.42 -2.13
N MET A 65 -18.42 1.80 -3.16
CA MET A 65 -18.94 2.64 -4.25
C MET A 65 -20.09 1.96 -4.99
N ASP A 66 -19.98 0.66 -5.26
CA ASP A 66 -21.03 -0.12 -5.92
C ASP A 66 -22.27 -0.28 -5.03
N ALA A 67 -22.10 -0.49 -3.73
CA ALA A 67 -23.21 -0.48 -2.78
C ALA A 67 -24.04 0.81 -2.87
N LEU A 68 -23.38 1.97 -2.92
CA LEU A 68 -24.06 3.26 -3.07
C LEU A 68 -24.75 3.40 -4.43
N LYS A 69 -24.09 2.98 -5.52
CA LYS A 69 -24.66 3.01 -6.89
C LYS A 69 -25.86 2.08 -7.05
N LEU A 70 -25.89 0.96 -6.32
CA LEU A 70 -27.02 0.02 -6.23
C LEU A 70 -28.14 0.53 -5.31
N ARG A 71 -28.03 1.77 -4.80
CA ARG A 71 -29.01 2.41 -3.92
C ARG A 71 -29.17 1.70 -2.56
N LEU A 72 -28.13 1.02 -2.09
CA LEU A 72 -28.06 0.64 -0.68
C LEU A 72 -27.90 1.91 0.16
N ARG A 73 -28.82 2.12 1.10
CA ARG A 73 -28.89 3.36 1.90
C ARG A 73 -29.05 3.11 3.38
N ALA A 74 -29.49 1.91 3.78
CA ALA A 74 -29.70 1.59 5.19
C ALA A 74 -28.36 1.44 5.93
N LYS A 75 -28.34 1.82 7.21
CA LYS A 75 -27.15 1.70 8.06
C LYS A 75 -26.61 0.28 8.08
N ASP A 76 -27.45 -0.72 8.29
CA ASP A 76 -27.05 -2.13 8.39
C ASP A 76 -26.38 -2.65 7.11
N GLN A 77 -26.70 -2.08 5.96
CA GLN A 77 -26.07 -2.37 4.67
C GLN A 77 -24.74 -1.63 4.51
N LEU A 78 -24.70 -0.33 4.84
CA LEU A 78 -23.54 0.53 4.55
C LEU A 78 -22.44 0.46 5.62
N HIS A 79 -22.82 0.39 6.90
CA HIS A 79 -21.89 0.48 8.01
C HIS A 79 -20.82 -0.61 8.02
N PRO A 80 -21.15 -1.92 7.83
CA PRO A 80 -20.13 -2.96 7.81
C PRO A 80 -19.08 -2.76 6.71
N ILE A 81 -19.53 -2.36 5.51
CA ILE A 81 -18.67 -2.16 4.34
C ILE A 81 -17.76 -0.93 4.55
N LEU A 82 -18.33 0.18 5.02
CA LEU A 82 -17.55 1.39 5.31
C LEU A 82 -16.53 1.16 6.44
N GLN A 83 -16.90 0.41 7.48
CA GLN A 83 -15.99 0.09 8.58
C GLN A 83 -14.77 -0.71 8.07
N GLU A 84 -15.00 -1.69 7.20
CA GLU A 84 -13.94 -2.48 6.60
C GLU A 84 -13.03 -1.63 5.70
N LEU A 85 -13.62 -0.75 4.88
CA LEU A 85 -12.89 0.21 4.06
C LEU A 85 -12.00 1.13 4.90
N VAL A 86 -12.55 1.78 5.94
CA VAL A 86 -11.80 2.67 6.84
C VAL A 86 -10.66 1.91 7.54
N THR A 87 -10.91 0.66 7.95
CA THR A 87 -9.90 -0.17 8.60
C THR A 87 -8.76 -0.52 7.65
N GLY A 88 -9.05 -0.92 6.41
CA GLY A 88 -8.04 -1.17 5.39
C GLY A 88 -7.25 0.09 5.06
N TYR A 89 -7.95 1.22 4.90
CA TYR A 89 -7.36 2.53 4.61
C TYR A 89 -6.38 3.01 5.69
N ALA A 90 -6.68 2.74 6.96
CA ALA A 90 -5.85 3.15 8.09
C ALA A 90 -4.50 2.39 8.19
N ARG A 91 -4.31 1.29 7.44
CA ARG A 91 -3.07 0.49 7.45
C ARG A 91 -1.90 1.21 6.76
N PHE A 92 -2.17 2.19 5.90
CA PHE A 92 -1.14 2.91 5.16
C PHE A 92 -0.53 4.02 6.02
N LYS A 93 0.81 4.09 6.09
CA LYS A 93 1.54 5.02 6.98
C LYS A 93 1.17 6.49 6.75
N GLY A 94 0.93 6.90 5.50
CA GLY A 94 0.52 8.27 5.13
C GLY A 94 -0.97 8.57 5.34
N SER A 95 -1.79 7.58 5.68
CA SER A 95 -3.25 7.73 5.76
C SER A 95 -3.73 8.74 6.80
N LYS A 96 -2.89 9.08 7.79
CA LYS A 96 -3.24 10.05 8.83
C LYS A 96 -3.32 11.48 8.30
N ASP A 97 -2.56 11.78 7.25
CA ASP A 97 -2.47 13.12 6.67
C ASP A 97 -3.42 13.29 5.47
N TRP A 98 -4.11 12.20 5.09
CA TRP A 98 -5.03 12.15 3.96
C TRP A 98 -6.41 12.66 4.35
N GLU A 99 -6.93 13.63 3.59
CA GLU A 99 -8.23 14.24 3.85
C GLU A 99 -9.37 13.21 3.72
N GLY A 100 -9.23 12.28 2.76
CA GLY A 100 -10.18 11.21 2.52
C GLY A 100 -10.45 10.35 3.76
N ARG A 101 -9.43 10.14 4.61
CA ARG A 101 -9.60 9.41 5.88
C ARG A 101 -10.58 10.12 6.80
N SER A 102 -10.37 11.42 7.01
CA SER A 102 -11.16 12.22 7.94
C SER A 102 -12.63 12.23 7.51
N ARG A 103 -12.87 12.38 6.20
CA ARG A 103 -14.23 12.34 5.61
C ARG A 103 -14.91 10.98 5.83
N MET A 104 -14.22 9.87 5.52
CA MET A 104 -14.80 8.53 5.72
C MET A 104 -15.09 8.23 7.20
N VAL A 105 -14.23 8.67 8.13
CA VAL A 105 -14.47 8.55 9.57
C VAL A 105 -15.69 9.38 9.99
N GLY A 106 -15.84 10.60 9.46
CA GLY A 106 -17.02 11.43 9.69
C GLY A 106 -18.31 10.72 9.29
N TRP A 107 -18.34 10.10 8.11
CA TRP A 107 -19.48 9.31 7.65
C TRP A 107 -19.74 8.07 8.51
N LEU A 108 -18.68 7.39 8.98
CA LEU A 108 -18.82 6.24 9.88
C LEU A 108 -19.43 6.67 11.23
N ILE A 109 -19.10 7.86 11.74
CA ILE A 109 -19.71 8.45 12.93
C ILE A 109 -21.19 8.74 12.68
N THR A 110 -21.54 9.35 11.53
CA THR A 110 -22.94 9.60 11.14
C THR A 110 -23.74 8.30 11.11
N LEU A 111 -23.26 7.26 10.42
CA LEU A 111 -23.92 5.96 10.37
C LEU A 111 -24.04 5.32 11.76
N ASN A 112 -23.03 5.45 12.62
CA ASN A 112 -23.09 4.92 13.99
C ASN A 112 -24.24 5.54 14.81
N GLY A 113 -24.53 6.81 14.62
CA GLY A 113 -25.64 7.51 15.29
C GLY A 113 -27.04 7.10 14.83
N MET A 114 -27.16 6.38 13.71
CA MET A 114 -28.44 5.94 13.14
C MET A 114 -28.89 4.59 13.71
N LYS A 115 -30.18 4.26 13.58
CA LYS A 115 -30.70 2.90 13.78
C LYS A 115 -30.35 2.01 12.59
N ALA A 116 -30.31 0.69 12.79
CA ALA A 116 -29.97 -0.27 11.74
C ALA A 116 -30.80 -0.10 10.45
N SER A 117 -32.10 0.15 10.60
CA SER A 117 -33.04 0.31 9.48
C SER A 117 -33.15 1.74 8.94
N GLU A 118 -32.46 2.72 9.53
CA GLU A 118 -32.51 4.10 9.04
C GLU A 118 -31.66 4.23 7.77
N GLU A 119 -32.17 4.97 6.80
CA GLU A 119 -31.52 5.23 5.52
C GLU A 119 -30.91 6.63 5.48
N ILE A 120 -29.76 6.76 4.83
CA ILE A 120 -29.24 8.08 4.42
C ILE A 120 -30.08 8.63 3.27
N THR A 121 -30.18 9.95 3.15
CA THR A 121 -30.89 10.58 2.03
C THR A 121 -30.16 10.37 0.70
N GLU A 122 -30.85 10.63 -0.41
CA GLU A 122 -30.22 10.55 -1.74
C GLU A 122 -29.08 11.57 -1.89
N GLU A 123 -29.25 12.77 -1.35
CA GLU A 123 -28.23 13.82 -1.32
C GLU A 123 -27.02 13.38 -0.49
N GLN A 124 -27.25 12.79 0.69
CA GLN A 124 -26.18 12.23 1.52
C GLN A 124 -25.45 11.09 0.81
N SER A 125 -26.17 10.22 0.11
CA SER A 125 -25.58 9.14 -0.68
C SER A 125 -24.68 9.66 -1.81
N ARG A 126 -25.12 10.71 -2.52
CA ARG A 126 -24.30 11.37 -3.57
C ARG A 126 -23.06 12.05 -2.98
N GLN A 127 -23.20 12.73 -1.84
CA GLN A 127 -22.07 13.37 -1.17
C GLN A 127 -21.06 12.33 -0.65
N LEU A 128 -21.56 11.25 -0.04
CA LEU A 128 -20.75 10.14 0.42
C LEU A 128 -19.98 9.47 -0.72
N LEU A 129 -20.65 9.23 -1.86
CA LEU A 129 -19.98 8.69 -3.05
C LEU A 129 -18.87 9.62 -3.53
N PHE A 130 -19.13 10.93 -3.60
CA PHE A 130 -18.13 11.92 -3.99
C PHE A 130 -16.92 11.93 -3.05
N ASP A 131 -17.14 11.90 -1.73
CA ASP A 131 -16.07 11.87 -0.73
C ASP A 131 -15.23 10.58 -0.83
N VAL A 132 -15.87 9.44 -1.11
CA VAL A 132 -15.20 8.14 -1.30
C VAL A 132 -14.40 8.10 -2.60
N ASP A 133 -14.95 8.60 -3.72
CA ASP A 133 -14.23 8.73 -4.99
C ASP A 133 -12.97 9.60 -4.81
N HIS A 134 -13.08 10.70 -4.06
CA HIS A 134 -11.94 11.54 -3.73
C HIS A 134 -10.89 10.79 -2.90
N ALA A 135 -11.30 10.08 -1.84
CA ALA A 135 -10.40 9.27 -1.02
C ALA A 135 -9.71 8.17 -1.83
N TYR A 136 -10.41 7.56 -2.79
CA TYR A 136 -9.84 6.54 -3.68
C TYR A 136 -8.78 7.15 -4.61
N ALA A 137 -9.03 8.33 -5.18
CA ALA A 137 -8.06 9.04 -6.00
C ALA A 137 -6.82 9.45 -5.20
N GLU A 138 -7.01 9.94 -3.97
CA GLU A 138 -5.92 10.28 -3.05
C GLU A 138 -5.06 9.05 -2.71
N PHE A 139 -5.70 7.93 -2.39
CA PHE A 139 -5.05 6.64 -2.18
C PHE A 139 -4.24 6.20 -3.39
N PHE A 140 -4.83 6.19 -4.58
CA PHE A 140 -4.15 5.77 -5.80
C PHE A 140 -2.95 6.66 -6.15
N ARG A 141 -3.08 7.99 -5.93
CA ARG A 141 -1.97 8.94 -6.07
C ARG A 141 -0.85 8.63 -5.09
N SER A 142 -1.16 8.24 -3.86
CA SER A 142 -0.16 7.87 -2.85
C SER A 142 0.65 6.63 -3.26
N LEU A 143 0.03 5.67 -3.96
CA LEU A 143 0.72 4.49 -4.50
C LEU A 143 1.63 4.84 -5.70
N SER A 144 1.26 5.88 -6.45
CA SER A 144 1.99 6.34 -7.63
C SER A 144 3.17 7.27 -7.29
N GLY A 145 3.25 7.76 -6.05
CA GLY A 145 4.21 8.76 -5.57
C GLY A 145 5.66 8.29 -5.39
N GLY A 146 6.01 7.06 -5.78
CA GLY A 146 7.35 6.49 -5.65
C GLY A 146 8.36 6.83 -6.76
N LYS A 147 8.15 7.88 -7.56
CA LYS A 147 9.20 8.38 -8.47
C LYS A 147 9.99 9.50 -7.78
N ASP A 148 11.16 9.15 -7.26
CA ASP A 148 12.22 10.08 -6.84
C ASP A 148 12.56 11.10 -7.94
N PRO A 149 12.66 12.41 -7.65
CA PRO A 149 13.44 13.33 -8.45
C PRO A 149 14.89 13.31 -7.91
N GLY A 150 15.64 12.25 -8.23
CA GLY A 150 17.01 12.09 -7.71
C GLY A 150 17.76 10.86 -8.21
N ALA A 151 17.64 10.55 -9.50
CA ALA A 151 18.56 9.66 -10.21
C ALA A 151 19.43 10.49 -11.16
#